data_AF-A0A4U1IVH4-F1
#
_entry.id   AF-A0A4U1IVH4-F1
#
_cell.length_a   1.000
_cell.length_b   1.000
_cell.length_c   1.000
_cell.angle_alpha   90.00
_cell.angle_beta   90.00
_cell.angle_gamma   90.00
#
_symmetry.space_group_name_H-M   'P 1'
#
loop_
_entity.id
_entity.type
_entity.pdbx_description
1 polymer ?
#
loop_
_entity_poly.entity_id
_entity_poly.type
_entity_poly.pdbx_seq_one_letter_code
_entity_poly.pdbx_strand_id
1 'polypeptide(L)'
;MRTVAKIWFDGLDLLGDPQAVLESIGCGADVAKIDDAPVLNVLHVWVTLDVTDERLSKLLALLQEHGAQWRDLRGDRFTEEEIEAAPLLNMWFNVTDTVFGGPRMGTTYDMSKACERCGVGARQTSAMIIDGEDLHKLEGQRVAATPYNDILVDEKLAAVLVESSVTGISFRGVFAAFEKRGHIQLPWRQLCATHTMPPMSPRSTAILPGDLCSCRRSGFDTPWEVPIRLVYRTSDLTGIRDVNVTWEWFGDTHYEGDVGDALFAYPRFLVTPKVRRIFLDAGVTGFHWLPIHVVDE
;
A
#
# COMPACT_ATOMS: atom_id res chain seq x y z
N MET A 1 -12.05 10.66 12.79
CA MET A 1 -10.89 10.78 11.91
C MET A 1 -10.02 11.88 12.46
N ARG A 2 -8.75 11.59 12.72
CA ARG A 2 -7.75 12.61 13.05
C ARG A 2 -6.57 12.45 12.11
N THR A 3 -5.98 13.55 11.67
CA THR A 3 -4.75 13.50 10.88
C THR A 3 -3.56 13.52 11.83
N VAL A 4 -2.61 12.61 11.63
CA VAL A 4 -1.35 12.56 12.37
C VAL A 4 -0.20 12.92 11.45
N ALA A 5 0.77 13.65 12.00
CA ALA A 5 2.08 13.87 11.41
C ALA A 5 3.07 12.91 12.08
N LYS A 6 3.85 12.20 11.28
CA LYS A 6 4.94 11.32 11.70
C LYS A 6 6.22 11.92 11.14
N ILE A 7 6.95 12.62 12.00
CA ILE A 7 8.18 13.32 11.64
C ILE A 7 9.36 12.38 11.85
N TRP A 8 10.18 12.20 10.81
CA TRP A 8 11.47 11.52 10.91
C TRP A 8 12.60 12.51 10.72
N PHE A 9 13.67 12.38 11.51
CA PHE A 9 14.93 13.08 11.30
C PHE A 9 16.09 12.28 11.89
N ASP A 10 17.31 12.66 11.54
CA ASP A 10 18.52 12.12 12.18
C ASP A 10 18.76 12.86 13.51
N GLY A 11 18.71 12.15 14.62
CA GLY A 11 18.94 12.72 15.94
C GLY A 11 20.36 13.26 16.11
N LEU A 12 21.32 12.83 15.28
CA LEU A 12 22.68 13.39 15.27
C LEU A 12 22.72 14.85 14.77
N ASP A 13 21.68 15.33 14.08
CA ASP A 13 21.55 16.73 13.66
C ASP A 13 21.19 17.66 14.84
N LEU A 14 20.77 17.11 15.99
CA LEU A 14 20.47 17.90 17.18
C LEU A 14 21.73 18.14 18.04
N LEU A 15 21.86 19.35 18.59
CA LEU A 15 22.92 19.66 19.53
C LEU A 15 22.59 19.09 20.92
N GLY A 16 23.19 17.94 21.25
CA GLY A 16 23.06 17.32 22.57
C GLY A 16 22.37 15.96 22.51
N ASP A 17 21.84 15.52 23.65
CA ASP A 17 21.09 14.26 23.72
C ASP A 17 19.69 14.45 23.10
N PRO A 18 19.34 13.73 22.03
CA PRO A 18 18.07 13.92 21.32
C PRO A 18 16.84 13.69 22.20
N GLN A 19 16.93 12.78 23.18
CA GLN A 19 15.84 12.57 24.12
C GLN A 19 15.61 13.80 25.00
N ALA A 20 16.65 14.33 25.64
CA ALA A 20 16.55 15.55 26.45
C ALA A 20 16.03 16.75 25.64
N VAL A 21 16.48 16.89 24.39
CA VAL A 21 16.02 17.96 23.49
C VAL A 21 14.53 17.82 23.18
N LEU A 22 14.04 16.61 22.86
CA LEU A 22 12.62 16.37 22.60
C LEU A 22 11.75 16.56 23.84
N GLU A 23 12.22 16.13 25.02
CA GLU A 23 11.51 16.32 26.29
C GLU A 23 11.34 17.82 26.60
N SER A 24 12.31 18.67 26.24
CA SER A 24 12.24 20.12 26.44
C SER A 24 11.07 20.80 25.70
N ILE A 25 10.59 20.21 24.61
CA ILE A 25 9.42 20.67 23.84
C ILE A 25 8.15 19.86 24.13
N GLY A 26 8.21 18.93 25.09
CA GLY A 26 7.08 18.08 25.52
C GLY A 26 6.86 16.82 24.66
N CYS A 27 7.83 16.45 23.83
CA CYS A 27 7.80 15.22 23.03
C CYS A 27 8.49 14.09 23.81
N GLY A 28 7.79 13.47 24.76
CA GLY A 28 8.31 12.35 25.53
C GLY A 28 8.20 11.01 24.79
N ALA A 29 8.50 9.92 25.51
CA ALA A 29 8.40 8.55 25.01
C ALA A 29 6.97 8.11 24.62
N ASP A 30 5.94 8.90 24.95
CA ASP A 30 4.55 8.70 24.52
C ASP A 30 4.36 8.96 23.02
N VAL A 31 5.19 9.83 22.43
CA VAL A 31 5.09 10.27 21.03
C VAL A 31 6.38 10.11 20.25
N ALA A 32 7.53 10.01 20.92
CA ALA A 32 8.85 9.88 20.32
C ALA A 32 9.39 8.45 20.44
N LYS A 33 9.98 7.95 19.35
CA LYS A 33 10.74 6.71 19.30
C LYS A 33 12.13 7.03 18.74
N ILE A 34 13.17 6.58 19.43
CA ILE A 34 14.57 6.77 19.04
C ILE A 34 15.17 5.37 18.85
N ASP A 35 15.67 5.09 17.64
CA ASP A 35 16.29 3.83 17.27
C ASP A 35 17.71 4.10 16.74
N ASP A 36 18.74 3.51 17.36
CA ASP A 36 20.12 3.60 16.90
C ASP A 36 20.38 2.65 15.72
N ALA A 37 20.95 3.17 14.64
CA ALA A 37 21.38 2.42 13.47
C ALA A 37 22.89 2.60 13.25
N PRO A 38 23.74 1.91 14.05
CA PRO A 38 25.18 2.16 14.07
C PRO A 38 25.87 1.87 12.73
N VAL A 39 25.32 0.96 11.93
CA VAL A 39 25.85 0.62 10.59
C VAL A 39 25.69 1.79 9.60
N LEU A 40 24.61 2.56 9.73
CA LEU A 40 24.35 3.72 8.88
C LEU A 40 24.93 5.01 9.47
N ASN A 41 25.42 4.96 10.72
CA ASN A 41 25.85 6.13 11.49
C ASN A 41 24.74 7.21 11.52
N VAL A 42 23.52 6.77 11.81
CA VAL A 42 22.30 7.59 11.90
C VAL A 42 21.57 7.22 13.19
N LEU A 43 21.02 8.21 13.89
CA LEU A 43 20.11 8.00 15.01
C LEU A 43 18.68 8.26 14.53
N HIS A 44 17.90 7.21 14.23
CA HIS A 44 16.55 7.42 13.70
C HIS A 44 15.61 7.91 14.79
N VAL A 45 15.15 9.16 14.66
CA VAL A 45 14.15 9.72 15.55
C VAL A 45 12.82 9.82 14.81
N TRP A 46 11.78 9.25 15.41
CA TRP A 46 10.41 9.31 14.93
C TRP A 46 9.50 9.96 15.96
N VAL A 47 8.83 11.04 15.61
CA VAL A 47 7.83 11.69 16.47
C VAL A 47 6.47 11.63 15.80
N THR A 48 5.45 11.09 16.50
CA THR A 48 4.08 10.97 15.97
C THR A 48 3.11 11.83 16.78
N LEU A 49 2.55 12.87 16.16
CA LEU A 49 1.67 13.85 16.78
C LEU A 49 0.37 14.01 15.98
N ASP A 50 -0.68 14.49 16.64
CA ASP A 50 -1.83 15.04 15.91
C ASP A 50 -1.41 16.32 15.18
N VAL A 51 -1.92 16.58 13.97
CA VAL A 51 -1.55 17.80 13.22
C VAL A 51 -1.99 19.10 13.91
N THR A 52 -2.91 19.01 14.87
CA THR A 52 -3.38 20.12 15.71
C THR A 52 -2.62 20.24 17.04
N ASP A 53 -1.71 19.31 17.34
CA ASP A 53 -0.91 19.33 18.56
C ASP A 53 0.15 20.45 18.49
N GLU A 54 0.15 21.37 19.46
CA GLU A 54 1.10 22.50 19.52
C GLU A 54 2.57 22.05 19.55
N ARG A 55 2.85 20.83 20.01
CA ARG A 55 4.20 20.25 20.01
C ARG A 55 4.75 20.08 18.59
N LEU A 56 3.89 19.89 17.59
CA LEU A 56 4.32 19.73 16.20
C LEU A 56 5.01 21.00 15.69
N SER A 57 4.40 22.17 15.91
CA SER A 57 5.01 23.45 15.52
C SER A 57 6.32 23.71 16.26
N LYS A 58 6.40 23.36 17.55
CA LYS A 58 7.64 23.48 18.33
C LYS A 58 8.75 22.57 17.80
N LEU A 59 8.42 21.33 17.46
CA LEU A 59 9.37 20.38 16.86
C LEU A 59 9.90 20.89 15.52
N LEU A 60 9.02 21.33 14.62
CA LEU A 60 9.44 21.83 13.32
C LEU A 60 10.33 23.09 13.44
N ALA A 61 10.00 24.00 14.35
CA ALA A 61 10.83 25.18 14.63
C ALA A 61 12.22 24.79 15.18
N LEU A 62 12.27 23.83 16.10
CA LEU A 62 13.52 23.31 16.65
C LEU A 62 14.40 22.67 15.56
N LEU A 63 13.83 21.82 14.70
CA LEU A 63 14.56 21.18 13.61
C LEU A 63 15.10 22.21 12.62
N GLN A 64 14.28 23.23 12.30
CA GLN A 64 14.70 24.34 11.46
C GLN A 64 15.84 25.16 12.08
N GLU A 65 15.78 25.47 13.38
CA GLU A 65 16.83 26.19 14.11
C GLU A 65 18.18 25.46 14.04
N HIS A 66 18.14 24.12 14.11
CA HIS A 66 19.33 23.28 14.02
C HIS A 66 19.77 22.96 12.59
N GLY A 67 19.02 23.41 11.58
CA GLY A 67 19.28 23.07 10.17
C GLY A 67 19.10 21.59 9.85
N ALA A 68 18.46 20.83 10.74
CA ALA A 68 18.21 19.41 10.59
C ALA A 68 17.29 19.15 9.40
N GLN A 69 17.53 18.09 8.65
CA GLN A 69 16.61 17.64 7.61
C GLN A 69 15.57 16.71 8.23
N TRP A 70 14.32 16.81 7.78
CA TRP A 70 13.27 15.91 8.25
C TRP A 70 12.34 15.48 7.12
N ARG A 71 11.64 14.37 7.36
CA ARG A 71 10.51 13.92 6.54
C ARG A 71 9.23 14.08 7.34
N ASP A 72 8.22 14.70 6.73
CA ASP A 72 6.87 14.85 7.31
C ASP A 72 5.92 13.86 6.63
N LEU A 73 5.65 12.73 7.30
CA LEU A 73 4.73 11.73 6.80
C LEU A 73 3.36 11.95 7.44
N ARG A 74 2.34 12.22 6.64
CA ARG A 74 0.99 12.48 7.13
C ARG A 74 0.03 11.35 6.77
N GLY A 75 -0.80 10.98 7.73
CA GLY A 75 -1.83 9.95 7.54
C GLY A 75 -3.02 10.18 8.46
N ASP A 76 -4.17 9.66 8.06
CA ASP A 76 -5.36 9.69 8.91
C ASP A 76 -5.40 8.45 9.81
N ARG A 77 -5.80 8.65 11.07
CA ARG A 77 -6.21 7.59 11.99
C ARG A 77 -7.72 7.56 12.09
N PHE A 78 -8.26 6.36 11.99
CA PHE A 78 -9.68 6.07 12.05
C PHE A 78 -9.96 5.18 13.26
N THR A 79 -11.14 5.37 13.84
CA THR A 79 -11.68 4.45 14.85
C THR A 79 -12.16 3.15 14.18
N GLU A 80 -12.34 2.07 14.95
CA GLU A 80 -12.90 0.83 14.40
C GLU A 80 -14.34 1.07 13.90
N GLU A 81 -15.12 1.91 14.56
CA GLU A 81 -16.46 2.28 14.11
C GLU A 81 -16.43 2.98 12.75
N GLU A 82 -15.47 3.88 12.51
CA GLU A 82 -15.30 4.53 11.22
C GLU A 82 -14.86 3.58 10.11
N ILE A 83 -14.00 2.60 10.43
CA ILE A 83 -13.58 1.56 9.49
C ILE A 83 -14.75 0.65 9.13
N GLU A 84 -15.51 0.18 10.11
CA GLU A 84 -16.65 -0.72 9.87
C GLU A 84 -17.83 0.00 9.20
N ALA A 85 -17.97 1.30 9.36
CA ALA A 85 -19.00 2.10 8.70
C ALA A 85 -18.67 2.44 7.23
N ALA A 86 -17.41 2.30 6.81
CA ALA A 86 -17.00 2.64 5.46
C ALA A 86 -17.55 1.62 4.44
N PRO A 87 -18.02 2.04 3.25
CA PRO A 87 -18.50 1.10 2.24
C PRO A 87 -17.36 0.27 1.63
N LEU A 88 -16.18 0.87 1.49
CA LEU A 88 -14.95 0.24 1.03
C LEU A 88 -13.75 0.76 1.81
N LEU A 89 -12.71 -0.05 1.84
CA LEU A 89 -11.43 0.19 2.48
C LEU A 89 -10.34 0.00 1.43
N ASN A 90 -9.48 1.00 1.27
CA ASN A 90 -8.22 0.82 0.56
C ASN A 90 -7.30 -0.09 1.39
N MET A 91 -7.02 -1.27 0.84
CA MET A 91 -6.14 -2.27 1.43
C MET A 91 -4.71 -2.01 0.94
N TRP A 92 -3.80 -1.78 1.88
CA TRP A 92 -2.39 -1.50 1.59
C TRP A 92 -1.50 -2.25 2.58
N PHE A 93 -0.38 -2.82 2.13
CA PHE A 93 0.69 -3.44 2.92
C PHE A 93 1.96 -2.58 3.01
N ASN A 94 2.84 -2.90 3.95
CA ASN A 94 4.17 -2.32 3.95
C ASN A 94 5.04 -2.93 2.84
N VAL A 95 5.61 -2.09 1.96
CA VAL A 95 6.38 -2.53 0.79
C VAL A 95 7.63 -3.33 1.14
N THR A 96 8.19 -3.14 2.35
CA THR A 96 9.34 -3.91 2.82
C THR A 96 9.03 -5.38 3.08
N ASP A 97 7.74 -5.70 3.24
CA ASP A 97 7.26 -7.02 3.63
C ASP A 97 6.76 -7.81 2.40
N THR A 98 7.11 -7.33 1.20
CA THR A 98 6.68 -7.93 -0.07
C THR A 98 7.56 -9.10 -0.51
N VAL A 99 6.95 -10.01 -1.26
CA VAL A 99 7.64 -11.05 -2.02
C VAL A 99 7.78 -10.60 -3.47
N PHE A 100 9.00 -10.67 -4.01
CA PHE A 100 9.23 -10.27 -5.39
C PHE A 100 8.53 -11.26 -6.34
N GLY A 101 7.87 -10.73 -7.37
CA GLY A 101 7.05 -11.52 -8.28
C GLY A 101 6.66 -10.75 -9.54
N GLY A 102 5.79 -11.33 -10.36
CA GLY A 102 5.24 -10.64 -11.53
C GLY A 102 6.03 -10.90 -12.83
N PRO A 103 6.04 -9.95 -13.78
CA PRO A 103 6.56 -10.18 -15.14
C PRO A 103 8.02 -10.64 -15.19
N ARG A 104 8.87 -10.04 -14.37
CA ARG A 104 10.31 -10.36 -14.25
C ARG A 104 10.60 -11.78 -13.74
N MET A 105 9.61 -12.40 -13.11
CA MET A 105 9.67 -13.79 -12.67
C MET A 105 9.03 -14.75 -13.68
N GLY A 106 8.63 -14.28 -14.87
CA GLY A 106 8.01 -15.09 -15.90
C GLY A 106 6.48 -15.15 -15.83
N THR A 107 5.83 -14.29 -15.05
CA THR A 107 4.37 -14.11 -15.13
C THR A 107 4.02 -13.47 -16.47
N THR A 108 3.13 -14.10 -17.25
CA THR A 108 2.80 -13.64 -18.59
C THR A 108 1.49 -12.85 -18.64
N TYR A 109 1.44 -11.91 -19.58
CA TYR A 109 0.33 -10.97 -19.77
C TYR A 109 -0.06 -10.90 -21.24
N ASP A 110 -1.36 -10.74 -21.47
CA ASP A 110 -1.95 -10.38 -22.76
C ASP A 110 -2.01 -8.86 -22.86
N MET A 111 -1.17 -8.32 -23.74
CA MET A 111 -1.01 -6.89 -23.99
C MET A 111 -1.97 -6.35 -25.07
N SER A 112 -2.78 -7.20 -25.71
CA SER A 112 -3.57 -6.81 -26.90
C SER A 112 -4.58 -5.68 -26.66
N LYS A 113 -4.99 -5.47 -25.40
CA LYS A 113 -5.88 -4.37 -24.97
C LYS A 113 -5.21 -3.40 -24.00
N ALA A 114 -3.93 -3.59 -23.72
CA ALA A 114 -3.17 -2.73 -22.84
C ALA A 114 -2.86 -1.40 -23.55
N CYS A 115 -2.64 -0.35 -22.77
CA CYS A 115 -2.05 0.87 -23.31
C CYS A 115 -0.63 0.59 -23.79
N GLU A 116 -0.34 0.81 -25.06
CA GLU A 116 0.97 0.55 -25.67
C GLU A 116 2.13 1.32 -24.99
N ARG A 117 1.83 2.46 -24.35
CA ARG A 117 2.85 3.29 -23.69
C ARG A 117 3.19 2.84 -22.26
N CYS A 118 2.20 2.37 -21.50
CA CYS A 118 2.37 2.15 -20.05
C CYS A 118 1.96 0.75 -19.57
N GLY A 119 1.44 -0.09 -20.47
CA GLY A 119 0.96 -1.43 -20.15
C GLY A 119 -0.36 -1.49 -19.34
N VAL A 120 -0.92 -0.36 -18.90
CA VAL A 120 -2.18 -0.36 -18.14
C VAL A 120 -3.29 -1.05 -18.93
N GLY A 121 -4.01 -1.95 -18.26
CA GLY A 121 -5.04 -2.80 -18.86
C GLY A 121 -4.51 -4.13 -19.40
N ALA A 122 -3.21 -4.39 -19.27
CA ALA A 122 -2.64 -5.72 -19.49
C ALA A 122 -3.37 -6.77 -18.66
N ARG A 123 -3.75 -7.87 -19.30
CA ARG A 123 -4.48 -8.96 -18.65
C ARG A 123 -3.51 -10.10 -18.37
N GLN A 124 -3.24 -10.39 -17.11
CA GLN A 124 -2.43 -11.55 -16.75
C GLN A 124 -3.03 -12.85 -17.35
N THR A 125 -2.20 -13.67 -17.97
CA THR A 125 -2.60 -14.91 -18.64
C THR A 125 -2.08 -16.17 -17.94
N SER A 126 -0.99 -16.09 -17.19
CA SER A 126 -0.47 -17.22 -16.40
C SER A 126 -0.89 -17.18 -14.92
N ALA A 127 -0.42 -18.19 -14.17
CA ALA A 127 -0.24 -18.13 -12.73
C ALA A 127 0.73 -17.00 -12.32
N MET A 128 0.64 -16.54 -11.08
CA MET A 128 1.63 -15.63 -10.51
C MET A 128 2.92 -16.41 -10.24
N ILE A 129 4.05 -15.88 -10.71
CA ILE A 129 5.37 -16.42 -10.40
C ILE A 129 6.07 -15.46 -9.44
N ILE A 130 6.58 -15.99 -8.33
CA ILE A 130 7.35 -15.26 -7.32
C ILE A 130 8.79 -15.79 -7.26
N ASP A 131 9.69 -14.99 -6.70
CA ASP A 131 11.06 -15.39 -6.42
C ASP A 131 11.11 -16.46 -5.33
N GLY A 132 11.75 -17.60 -5.63
CA GLY A 132 11.93 -18.70 -4.70
C GLY A 132 12.84 -18.36 -3.51
N GLU A 133 13.73 -17.37 -3.65
CA GLU A 133 14.57 -16.89 -2.54
C GLU A 133 13.74 -16.15 -1.48
N ASP A 134 12.58 -15.62 -1.86
CA ASP A 134 11.66 -14.89 -0.98
C ASP A 134 10.67 -15.80 -0.22
N LEU A 135 10.76 -17.13 -0.36
CA LEU A 135 9.82 -18.05 0.31
C LEU A 135 9.83 -17.94 1.83
N HIS A 136 10.98 -17.61 2.43
CA HIS A 136 11.10 -17.40 3.88
C HIS A 136 10.17 -16.27 4.39
N LYS A 137 9.81 -15.29 3.55
CA LYS A 137 8.88 -14.21 3.89
C LYS A 137 7.42 -14.68 3.97
N LEU A 138 7.10 -15.83 3.37
CA LEU A 138 5.76 -16.44 3.43
C LEU A 138 5.57 -17.31 4.67
N GLU A 139 6.64 -17.67 5.38
CA GLU A 139 6.56 -18.57 6.52
C GLU A 139 5.75 -17.94 7.67
N GLY A 140 4.74 -18.67 8.15
CA GLY A 140 3.84 -18.19 9.20
C GLY A 140 2.81 -17.14 8.73
N GLN A 141 2.87 -16.69 7.48
CA GLN A 141 1.93 -15.72 6.93
C GLN A 141 0.71 -16.40 6.30
N ARG A 142 -0.42 -15.70 6.33
CA ARG A 142 -1.67 -16.10 5.63
C ARG A 142 -1.92 -15.29 4.38
N VAL A 143 -1.29 -14.12 4.30
CA VAL A 143 -1.38 -13.17 3.18
C VAL A 143 0.01 -12.58 2.96
N ALA A 144 0.35 -12.34 1.70
CA ALA A 144 1.51 -11.58 1.29
C ALA A 144 1.12 -10.68 0.10
N ALA A 145 2.02 -9.78 -0.28
CA ALA A 145 1.84 -8.98 -1.48
C ALA A 145 3.12 -8.89 -2.29
N THR A 146 2.98 -8.57 -3.58
CA THR A 146 4.11 -8.23 -4.46
C THR A 146 4.35 -6.72 -4.48
N PRO A 147 5.53 -6.25 -4.92
CA PRO A 147 5.76 -4.82 -5.19
C PRO A 147 4.79 -4.22 -6.22
N TYR A 148 4.13 -5.06 -7.03
CA TYR A 148 3.12 -4.68 -8.02
C TYR A 148 1.70 -4.70 -7.44
N ASN A 149 1.57 -4.72 -6.12
CA ASN A 149 0.29 -4.70 -5.41
C ASN A 149 -0.62 -5.90 -5.72
N ASP A 150 -0.05 -7.01 -6.22
CA ASP A 150 -0.75 -8.29 -6.28
C ASP A 150 -0.87 -8.87 -4.87
N ILE A 151 -2.03 -9.43 -4.56
CA ILE A 151 -2.31 -10.00 -3.25
C ILE A 151 -2.25 -11.52 -3.36
N LEU A 152 -1.44 -12.12 -2.50
CA LEU A 152 -1.31 -13.57 -2.37
C LEU A 152 -1.94 -14.00 -1.06
N VAL A 153 -2.74 -15.06 -1.08
CA VAL A 153 -3.37 -15.64 0.10
C VAL A 153 -3.05 -17.13 0.16
N ASP A 154 -2.90 -17.69 1.35
CA ASP A 154 -2.76 -19.15 1.48
C ASP A 154 -4.05 -19.87 1.06
N GLU A 155 -3.96 -21.16 0.73
CA GLU A 155 -5.13 -21.93 0.27
C GLU A 155 -6.28 -21.96 1.28
N LYS A 156 -5.97 -21.92 2.58
CA LYS A 156 -6.99 -21.91 3.63
C LYS A 156 -7.78 -20.60 3.62
N LEU A 157 -7.12 -19.45 3.53
CA LEU A 157 -7.78 -18.16 3.46
C LEU A 157 -8.53 -17.99 2.13
N ALA A 158 -7.98 -18.49 1.02
CA ALA A 158 -8.70 -18.56 -0.25
C ALA A 158 -10.03 -19.34 -0.11
N ALA A 159 -10.00 -20.51 0.55
CA ALA A 159 -11.20 -21.29 0.82
C ALA A 159 -12.23 -20.53 1.67
N VAL A 160 -11.78 -19.87 2.75
CA VAL A 160 -12.68 -19.06 3.61
C VAL A 160 -13.32 -17.92 2.83
N LEU A 161 -12.59 -17.25 1.93
CA LEU A 161 -13.15 -16.19 1.07
C LEU A 161 -14.25 -16.74 0.14
N VAL A 162 -14.04 -17.92 -0.44
CA VAL A 162 -15.04 -18.61 -1.29
C VAL A 162 -16.26 -19.02 -0.47
N GLU A 163 -16.06 -19.68 0.66
CA GLU A 163 -17.13 -20.15 1.56
C GLU A 163 -17.97 -18.99 2.10
N SER A 164 -17.31 -17.85 2.37
CA SER A 164 -17.97 -16.61 2.80
C SER A 164 -18.68 -15.87 1.67
N SER A 165 -18.73 -16.44 0.45
CA SER A 165 -19.36 -15.85 -0.73
C SER A 165 -18.88 -14.41 -0.98
N VAL A 166 -17.57 -14.17 -0.85
CA VAL A 166 -16.96 -12.89 -1.20
C VAL A 166 -17.09 -12.66 -2.71
N THR A 167 -17.66 -11.53 -3.10
CA THR A 167 -17.89 -11.18 -4.50
C THR A 167 -16.73 -10.38 -5.09
N GLY A 168 -16.59 -10.36 -6.42
CA GLY A 168 -15.56 -9.56 -7.09
C GLY A 168 -14.16 -10.16 -7.06
N ILE A 169 -14.02 -11.43 -6.72
CA ILE A 169 -12.74 -12.15 -6.68
C ILE A 169 -12.69 -13.31 -7.67
N SER A 170 -11.47 -13.64 -8.06
CA SER A 170 -11.07 -14.90 -8.68
C SER A 170 -9.69 -15.29 -8.17
N PHE A 171 -9.29 -16.54 -8.36
CA PHE A 171 -8.00 -17.03 -7.88
C PHE A 171 -7.15 -17.60 -9.01
N ARG A 172 -5.85 -17.37 -8.94
CA ARG A 172 -4.84 -18.01 -9.80
C ARG A 172 -3.84 -18.78 -8.94
N GLY A 173 -3.20 -19.78 -9.54
CA GLY A 173 -2.10 -20.47 -8.87
C GLY A 173 -0.91 -19.54 -8.63
N VAL A 174 -0.09 -19.88 -7.64
CA VAL A 174 1.19 -19.22 -7.36
C VAL A 174 2.29 -20.27 -7.48
N PHE A 175 3.39 -19.90 -8.15
CA PHE A 175 4.59 -20.73 -8.26
C PHE A 175 5.80 -19.95 -7.76
N ALA A 176 6.72 -20.66 -7.10
CA ALA A 176 8.06 -20.16 -6.83
C ALA A 176 8.99 -20.53 -7.98
N ALA A 177 9.74 -19.55 -8.49
CA ALA A 177 10.80 -19.77 -9.47
C ALA A 177 12.16 -19.85 -8.78
N PHE A 178 12.91 -20.91 -9.09
CA PHE A 178 14.31 -21.05 -8.69
C PHE A 178 15.16 -21.16 -9.95
N GLU A 179 16.26 -20.39 -10.02
CA GLU A 179 17.15 -20.32 -11.17
C GLU A 179 17.55 -21.71 -11.71
N LYS A 180 17.74 -22.70 -10.82
CA LYS A 180 18.21 -24.05 -11.18
C LYS A 180 17.19 -25.18 -11.02
N ARG A 181 16.02 -24.91 -10.43
CA ARG A 181 15.02 -25.96 -10.09
C ARG A 181 13.69 -25.79 -10.83
N GLY A 182 13.57 -24.76 -11.67
CA GLY A 182 12.34 -24.46 -12.38
C GLY A 182 11.26 -23.92 -11.43
N HIS A 183 9.99 -24.14 -11.78
CA HIS A 183 8.85 -23.62 -11.03
C HIS A 183 8.24 -24.68 -10.12
N ILE A 184 8.01 -24.33 -8.86
CA ILE A 184 7.35 -25.17 -7.86
C ILE A 184 6.00 -24.54 -7.51
N GLN A 185 4.91 -25.31 -7.64
CA GLN A 185 3.59 -24.84 -7.24
C GLN A 185 3.53 -24.72 -5.71
N LEU A 186 3.03 -23.57 -5.24
CA LEU A 186 2.84 -23.30 -3.82
C LEU A 186 1.38 -23.54 -3.40
N PRO A 187 1.10 -23.85 -2.11
CA PRO A 187 -0.24 -23.87 -1.54
C PRO A 187 -0.74 -22.43 -1.28
N TRP A 188 -0.60 -21.58 -2.29
CA TRP A 188 -0.93 -20.16 -2.28
C TRP A 188 -1.73 -19.82 -3.54
N ARG A 189 -2.56 -18.80 -3.44
CA ARG A 189 -3.40 -18.30 -4.51
C ARG A 189 -3.21 -16.80 -4.66
N GLN A 190 -3.05 -16.32 -5.90
CA GLN A 190 -3.17 -14.90 -6.17
C GLN A 190 -4.65 -14.54 -6.16
N LEU A 191 -5.02 -13.57 -5.34
CA LEU A 191 -6.36 -12.98 -5.28
C LEU A 191 -6.44 -11.92 -6.40
N CYS A 192 -7.31 -12.16 -7.38
CA CYS A 192 -7.52 -11.27 -8.51
C CYS A 192 -8.88 -10.60 -8.41
N ALA A 193 -8.92 -9.27 -8.32
CA ALA A 193 -10.17 -8.52 -8.41
C ALA A 193 -10.79 -8.66 -9.81
N THR A 194 -12.11 -8.84 -9.88
CA THR A 194 -12.87 -8.96 -11.12
C THR A 194 -13.74 -7.73 -11.40
N HIS A 195 -13.70 -6.74 -10.50
CA HIS A 195 -14.41 -5.47 -10.63
C HIS A 195 -13.45 -4.29 -10.50
N THR A 196 -13.58 -3.31 -11.39
CA THR A 196 -12.83 -2.05 -11.36
C THR A 196 -13.81 -0.94 -11.09
N MET A 197 -13.53 -0.10 -10.10
CA MET A 197 -14.34 1.08 -9.80
C MET A 197 -14.31 2.08 -10.97
N PRO A 198 -15.27 3.01 -11.04
CA PRO A 198 -15.13 4.22 -11.85
C PRO A 198 -13.88 5.04 -11.43
N PRO A 199 -13.50 6.07 -12.21
CA PRO A 199 -12.50 7.03 -11.78
C PRO A 199 -12.89 7.69 -10.45
N MET A 200 -11.90 7.95 -9.60
CA MET A 200 -12.07 8.67 -8.35
C MET A 200 -12.56 10.11 -8.58
N SER A 201 -13.28 10.67 -7.60
CA SER A 201 -13.61 12.09 -7.59
C SER A 201 -12.33 12.93 -7.49
N PRO A 202 -12.26 14.07 -8.20
CA PRO A 202 -11.15 15.02 -8.10
C PRO A 202 -11.00 15.64 -6.70
N ARG A 203 -11.94 15.38 -5.77
CA ARG A 203 -11.83 15.73 -4.35
C ARG A 203 -10.88 14.82 -3.57
N SER A 204 -10.39 13.74 -4.18
CA SER A 204 -9.39 12.86 -3.58
C SER A 204 -8.11 13.63 -3.28
N THR A 205 -7.48 13.33 -2.15
CA THR A 205 -6.22 13.99 -1.74
C THR A 205 -5.05 13.03 -1.82
N ALA A 206 -3.85 13.60 -2.06
CA ALA A 206 -2.61 12.86 -2.26
C ALA A 206 -2.68 11.85 -3.43
N ILE A 207 -3.45 12.18 -4.46
CA ILE A 207 -3.47 11.48 -5.74
C ILE A 207 -3.02 12.50 -6.78
N LEU A 208 -1.70 12.63 -6.94
CA LEU A 208 -1.13 13.65 -7.80
C LEU A 208 -0.79 13.07 -9.18
N PRO A 209 -1.13 13.76 -10.26
CA PRO A 209 -0.61 13.42 -11.58
C PRO A 209 0.90 13.70 -11.61
N GLY A 210 1.71 12.65 -11.69
CA GLY A 210 3.13 12.73 -12.03
C GLY A 210 3.27 12.71 -13.55
N ASP A 211 3.93 11.68 -14.08
CA ASP A 211 4.05 11.45 -15.53
C ASP A 211 2.78 10.77 -16.10
N LEU A 212 1.68 11.51 -16.12
CA LEU A 212 0.40 11.00 -16.63
C LEU A 212 0.54 10.45 -18.05
N CYS A 213 0.16 9.18 -18.21
CA CYS A 213 0.07 8.56 -19.52
C CYS A 213 -1.08 9.16 -20.34
N SER A 214 -0.99 9.08 -21.68
CA SER A 214 -2.06 9.51 -22.58
C SER A 214 -3.37 8.73 -22.39
N CYS A 215 -3.32 7.52 -21.84
CA CYS A 215 -4.52 6.76 -21.46
C CYS A 215 -5.22 7.31 -20.20
N ARG A 216 -4.57 8.25 -19.49
CA ARG A 216 -5.03 8.91 -18.25
C ARG A 216 -5.26 7.99 -17.05
N ARG A 217 -4.90 6.72 -17.17
CA ARG A 217 -5.06 5.73 -16.10
C ARG A 217 -3.83 5.55 -15.24
N SER A 218 -2.65 5.91 -15.74
CA SER A 218 -1.35 5.69 -15.10
C SER A 218 -0.60 6.99 -14.89
N GLY A 219 0.38 6.96 -13.99
CA GLY A 219 1.23 8.10 -13.64
C GLY A 219 0.67 8.87 -12.44
N PHE A 220 0.06 8.14 -11.50
CA PHE A 220 -0.43 8.70 -10.25
C PHE A 220 0.53 8.40 -9.12
N ASP A 221 0.98 9.45 -8.45
CA ASP A 221 1.83 9.38 -7.27
C ASP A 221 1.02 9.70 -6.02
N THR A 222 1.50 9.16 -4.90
CA THR A 222 0.93 9.45 -3.58
C THR A 222 1.98 10.07 -2.67
N PRO A 223 2.10 11.42 -2.66
CA PRO A 223 3.06 12.11 -1.81
C PRO A 223 2.78 11.81 -0.34
N TRP A 224 3.84 11.73 0.45
CA TRP A 224 3.77 11.22 1.83
C TRP A 224 3.39 12.35 2.80
N GLU A 225 3.52 13.59 2.37
CA GLU A 225 3.23 14.83 3.10
C GLU A 225 1.74 15.16 3.14
N VAL A 226 0.93 14.50 2.31
CA VAL A 226 -0.52 14.70 2.24
C VAL A 226 -1.21 13.37 2.55
N PRO A 227 -2.17 13.32 3.49
CA PRO A 227 -2.93 12.11 3.73
C PRO A 227 -3.68 11.66 2.48
N ILE A 228 -3.57 10.37 2.18
CA ILE A 228 -4.31 9.76 1.07
C ILE A 228 -5.77 9.59 1.48
N ARG A 229 -6.65 10.24 0.73
CA ARG A 229 -8.11 10.14 0.90
C ARG A 229 -8.71 9.85 -0.46
N LEU A 230 -9.16 8.62 -0.66
CA LEU A 230 -9.83 8.22 -1.90
C LEU A 230 -11.29 8.63 -1.79
N VAL A 231 -11.79 9.43 -2.72
CA VAL A 231 -13.16 9.94 -2.71
C VAL A 231 -13.92 9.37 -3.91
N TYR A 232 -15.10 8.82 -3.65
CA TYR A 232 -16.05 8.34 -4.67
C TYR A 232 -17.41 9.01 -4.50
N ARG A 233 -18.19 9.07 -5.57
CA ARG A 233 -19.58 9.54 -5.48
C ARG A 233 -20.48 8.42 -4.97
N THR A 234 -21.57 8.78 -4.32
CA THR A 234 -22.61 7.80 -3.91
C THR A 234 -23.07 6.94 -5.10
N SER A 235 -23.22 7.54 -6.29
CA SER A 235 -23.61 6.80 -7.51
C SER A 235 -22.60 5.74 -7.94
N ASP A 236 -21.29 5.99 -7.72
CA ASP A 236 -20.20 5.09 -8.10
C ASP A 236 -20.21 3.80 -7.26
N LEU A 237 -20.90 3.81 -6.12
CA LEU A 237 -21.05 2.65 -5.24
C LEU A 237 -22.14 1.68 -5.69
N THR A 238 -22.89 2.01 -6.74
CA THR A 238 -23.94 1.13 -7.25
C THR A 238 -23.31 -0.14 -7.86
N GLY A 239 -23.62 -1.30 -7.28
CA GLY A 239 -23.15 -2.59 -7.80
C GLY A 239 -21.70 -2.94 -7.46
N ILE A 240 -21.09 -2.25 -6.49
CA ILE A 240 -19.77 -2.62 -5.96
C ILE A 240 -19.74 -4.07 -5.50
N ARG A 241 -18.53 -4.63 -5.51
CA ARG A 241 -18.27 -5.98 -5.01
C ARG A 241 -17.56 -5.92 -3.66
N ASP A 242 -17.41 -7.07 -3.03
CA ASP A 242 -16.62 -7.17 -1.81
C ASP A 242 -15.13 -6.88 -2.06
N VAL A 243 -14.63 -7.19 -3.26
CA VAL A 243 -13.30 -6.84 -3.73
C VAL A 243 -13.36 -6.12 -5.06
N ASN A 244 -12.71 -4.97 -5.12
CA ASN A 244 -12.63 -4.10 -6.28
C ASN A 244 -11.18 -3.61 -6.42
N VAL A 245 -10.89 -2.97 -7.55
CA VAL A 245 -9.67 -2.20 -7.73
C VAL A 245 -9.97 -0.79 -8.22
N THR A 246 -9.09 0.16 -7.92
CA THR A 246 -9.19 1.54 -8.45
C THR A 246 -9.11 1.56 -9.97
N TRP A 247 -9.68 2.59 -10.58
CA TRP A 247 -9.52 2.83 -12.02
C TRP A 247 -8.12 3.34 -12.35
N GLU A 248 -7.58 4.15 -11.45
CA GLU A 248 -6.23 4.74 -11.41
C GLU A 248 -5.19 3.68 -11.07
N TRP A 249 -4.03 3.79 -11.71
CA TRP A 249 -2.88 2.92 -11.58
C TRP A 249 -1.71 3.76 -11.04
N PHE A 250 -1.11 3.25 -9.97
CA PHE A 250 -0.11 3.90 -9.15
C PHE A 250 1.27 3.29 -9.34
N GLY A 251 2.28 4.07 -8.98
CA GLY A 251 3.68 3.65 -9.07
C GLY A 251 4.28 3.89 -10.45
N ASP A 252 5.58 3.66 -10.51
CA ASP A 252 6.36 3.89 -11.71
C ASP A 252 5.97 2.91 -12.83
N THR A 253 6.03 3.40 -14.06
CA THR A 253 5.86 2.57 -15.26
C THR A 253 7.11 2.58 -16.10
N HIS A 254 7.58 1.39 -16.46
CA HIS A 254 8.63 1.20 -17.45
C HIS A 254 8.23 0.05 -18.36
N TYR A 255 7.89 0.36 -19.62
CA TYR A 255 7.51 -0.64 -20.61
C TYR A 255 8.06 -0.24 -21.98
N GLU A 256 9.01 -1.02 -22.48
CA GLU A 256 9.66 -0.79 -23.78
C GLU A 256 9.20 -1.80 -24.85
N GLY A 257 8.06 -2.47 -24.62
CA GLY A 257 7.50 -3.48 -25.53
C GLY A 257 7.80 -4.93 -25.13
N ASP A 258 8.71 -5.14 -24.17
CA ASP A 258 8.96 -6.45 -23.56
C ASP A 258 8.29 -6.53 -22.18
N VAL A 259 7.50 -7.58 -21.97
CA VAL A 259 6.84 -7.85 -20.69
C VAL A 259 7.84 -8.36 -19.65
N GLY A 260 8.88 -9.09 -20.08
CA GLY A 260 9.87 -9.70 -19.17
C GLY A 260 10.59 -8.67 -18.29
N ASP A 261 10.88 -7.49 -18.83
CA ASP A 261 11.58 -6.41 -18.11
C ASP A 261 10.64 -5.32 -17.56
N ALA A 262 9.35 -5.44 -17.85
CA ALA A 262 8.36 -4.41 -17.55
C ALA A 262 8.24 -4.12 -16.04
N LEU A 263 8.11 -2.84 -15.74
CA LEU A 263 7.57 -2.33 -14.49
C LEU A 263 6.17 -1.80 -14.79
N PHE A 264 5.15 -2.54 -14.37
CA PHE A 264 3.78 -2.07 -14.51
C PHE A 264 3.37 -1.27 -13.27
N ALA A 265 2.66 -0.16 -13.50
CA ALA A 265 1.86 0.44 -12.46
C ALA A 265 0.80 -0.57 -11.99
N TYR A 266 0.16 -0.27 -10.88
CA TYR A 266 -0.81 -1.17 -10.29
C TYR A 266 -2.03 -0.41 -9.76
N PRO A 267 -3.24 -0.96 -9.88
CA PRO A 267 -4.38 -0.38 -9.20
C PRO A 267 -4.34 -0.76 -7.71
N ARG A 268 -4.99 0.04 -6.86
CA ARG A 268 -5.16 -0.27 -5.44
C ARG A 268 -6.36 -1.17 -5.21
N PHE A 269 -6.26 -2.11 -4.28
CA PHE A 269 -7.38 -2.95 -3.87
C PHE A 269 -8.32 -2.16 -2.95
N LEU A 270 -9.61 -2.19 -3.26
CA LEU A 270 -10.68 -1.62 -2.46
C LEU A 270 -11.62 -2.74 -2.01
N VAL A 271 -11.69 -2.99 -0.71
CA VAL A 271 -12.45 -4.12 -0.16
C VAL A 271 -13.51 -3.69 0.85
N THR A 272 -14.59 -4.44 0.99
CA THR A 272 -15.59 -4.17 2.04
C THR A 272 -15.05 -4.51 3.43
N PRO A 273 -15.60 -3.92 4.52
CA PRO A 273 -15.26 -4.33 5.90
C PRO A 273 -15.48 -5.83 6.18
N LYS A 274 -16.35 -6.49 5.42
CA LYS A 274 -16.49 -7.97 5.44
C LYS A 274 -15.16 -8.67 5.11
N VAL A 275 -14.46 -8.26 4.06
CA VAL A 275 -13.18 -8.87 3.67
C VAL A 275 -12.11 -8.60 4.72
N ARG A 276 -12.06 -7.36 5.26
CA ARG A 276 -11.16 -7.02 6.37
C ARG A 276 -11.36 -7.97 7.55
N ARG A 277 -12.61 -8.19 8.00
CA ARG A 277 -12.90 -9.11 9.12
C ARG A 277 -12.41 -10.53 8.84
N ILE A 278 -12.64 -11.06 7.63
CA ILE A 278 -12.12 -12.39 7.24
C ILE A 278 -10.59 -12.43 7.35
N PHE A 279 -9.89 -11.38 6.95
CA PHE A 279 -8.42 -11.29 7.07
C PHE A 279 -7.99 -11.24 8.55
N LEU A 280 -8.63 -10.40 9.37
CA LEU A 280 -8.32 -10.30 10.79
C LEU A 280 -8.60 -11.60 11.55
N ASP A 281 -9.73 -12.25 11.29
CA ASP A 281 -10.11 -13.54 11.89
C ASP A 281 -9.13 -14.66 11.51
N ALA A 282 -8.50 -14.55 10.34
CA ALA A 282 -7.43 -15.45 9.91
C ALA A 282 -6.07 -15.15 10.55
N GLY A 283 -5.97 -14.10 11.37
CA GLY A 283 -4.73 -13.65 12.02
C GLY A 283 -3.81 -12.82 11.13
N VAL A 284 -4.34 -12.24 10.04
CA VAL A 284 -3.53 -11.42 9.13
C VAL A 284 -3.09 -10.12 9.81
N THR A 285 -1.79 -9.87 9.77
CA THR A 285 -1.15 -8.61 10.19
C THR A 285 -0.40 -7.98 9.02
N GLY A 286 0.12 -6.76 9.18
CA GLY A 286 0.95 -6.10 8.14
C GLY A 286 0.17 -5.40 7.03
N PHE A 287 -1.16 -5.47 7.07
CA PHE A 287 -2.05 -4.69 6.20
C PHE A 287 -2.68 -3.52 6.96
N HIS A 288 -2.74 -2.39 6.27
CA HIS A 288 -3.43 -1.17 6.63
C HIS A 288 -4.75 -1.06 5.87
N TRP A 289 -5.74 -0.51 6.55
CA TRP A 289 -7.11 -0.40 6.06
C TRP A 289 -7.52 1.07 6.14
N LEU A 290 -7.65 1.72 4.99
CA LEU A 290 -8.00 3.15 4.92
C LEU A 290 -9.42 3.29 4.36
N PRO A 291 -10.39 3.80 5.13
CA PRO A 291 -11.72 4.13 4.63
C PRO A 291 -11.68 5.01 3.38
N ILE A 292 -12.50 4.66 2.38
CA ILE A 292 -12.82 5.63 1.33
C ILE A 292 -13.82 6.66 1.85
N HIS A 293 -13.83 7.84 1.24
CA HIS A 293 -14.83 8.86 1.49
C HIS A 293 -15.89 8.83 0.39
N VAL A 294 -17.14 9.08 0.80
CA VAL A 294 -18.28 9.16 -0.12
C VAL A 294 -18.84 10.57 -0.10
N VAL A 295 -19.12 11.09 -1.28
CA VAL A 295 -19.74 12.42 -1.45
C VAL A 295 -20.99 12.29 -2.29
N ASP A 296 -22.02 13.06 -1.95
CA ASP A 296 -23.18 13.25 -2.81
C ASP A 296 -22.83 14.32 -3.85
N GLU A 297 -22.76 13.90 -5.11
CA GLU A 297 -22.57 14.75 -6.30
C GLU A 297 -23.67 14.47 -7.33
#